data_AF-A0A4U5NZE2-F1
#
_entry.id   AF-A0A4U5NZE2-F1
#
_cell.length_a   1.000
_cell.length_b   1.000
_cell.length_c   1.000
_cell.angle_alpha   90.00
_cell.angle_beta   90.00
_cell.angle_gamma   90.00
#
_symmetry.space_group_name_H-M   'P 1'
#
loop_
_entity.id
_entity.type
_entity.pdbx_description
1 polymer ?
#
loop_
_entity_poly.entity_id
_entity_poly.type
_entity_poly.pdbx_seq_one_letter_code
_entity_poly.pdbx_strand_id
1 'polypeptide(L)'
;MLQCALISAILLATVAHGAQLLQIQAIWRHGDRPPNDVYPTDPHKENAWPVKFGELTPRGMWQHFQQGRKLKREYSDKLKFISAKYDPDQIYVRSTDVHRTLASAYSNLAGFYSDSRGTHPNKHRWPTHWTPIPVHTIPETLDLNFIKMLENKTQSNITNVQDLHHLWNILHCENVNGLAFPSWITPDVWKQIIKLGLRDSGKRGDADYASTVVLELWKLDQEKPHVRIRFSANAETSFVTITDKVSGCPKSAFCPLDSFIQNRAKYVLTNYDQACIAKTN
;
A
#
# COMPACT_ATOMS: atom_id res chain seq x y z
N MET A 1 30.69 50.84 0.58
CA MET A 1 30.31 49.69 1.42
C MET A 1 28.86 49.35 1.09
N LEU A 2 28.65 48.43 0.15
CA LEU A 2 27.33 47.92 -0.24
C LEU A 2 26.90 46.85 0.76
N GLN A 3 25.80 47.07 1.46
CA GLN A 3 25.12 46.04 2.26
C GLN A 3 24.26 45.18 1.33
N CYS A 4 24.71 43.97 1.04
CA CYS A 4 23.89 42.92 0.43
C CYS A 4 23.02 42.28 1.53
N ALA A 5 21.74 42.65 1.58
CA ALA A 5 20.73 41.89 2.31
C ALA A 5 20.35 40.64 1.49
N LEU A 6 20.82 39.48 1.94
CA LEU A 6 20.34 38.18 1.48
C LEU A 6 18.92 37.96 2.01
N ILE A 7 17.91 38.30 1.19
CA ILE A 7 16.55 37.83 1.41
C ILE A 7 16.54 36.34 1.07
N SER A 8 16.75 35.50 2.09
CA SER A 8 16.47 34.08 1.99
C SER A 8 14.97 33.93 1.77
N ALA A 9 14.57 33.73 0.52
CA ALA A 9 13.20 33.35 0.16
C ALA A 9 12.91 31.98 0.78
N ILE A 10 12.43 31.99 2.02
CA ILE A 10 11.78 30.84 2.63
C ILE A 10 10.51 30.63 1.81
N LEU A 11 10.55 29.69 0.87
CA LEU A 11 9.36 29.07 0.29
C LEU A 11 8.64 28.30 1.41
N LEU A 12 7.96 29.05 2.28
CA LEU A 12 6.83 28.52 3.02
C LEU A 12 5.82 28.15 1.95
N ALA A 13 5.68 26.85 1.68
CA ALA A 13 4.49 26.35 1.03
C ALA A 13 3.32 26.73 1.93
N THR A 14 2.73 27.90 1.66
CA THR A 14 1.50 28.35 2.29
C THR A 14 0.46 27.31 1.91
N VAL A 15 0.05 26.48 2.88
CA VAL A 15 -1.22 25.78 2.78
C VAL A 15 -2.23 26.88 2.51
N ALA A 16 -2.88 26.84 1.35
CA ALA A 16 -3.85 27.85 0.93
C ALA A 16 -4.86 28.09 2.08
N HIS A 17 -5.20 29.35 2.31
CA HIS A 17 -5.97 29.78 3.47
C HIS A 17 -7.40 29.26 3.36
N GLY A 18 -7.65 28.06 3.91
CA GLY A 18 -8.92 27.33 3.73
C GLY A 18 -8.79 25.90 3.20
N ALA A 19 -7.57 25.41 2.96
CA ALA A 19 -7.34 24.02 2.56
C ALA A 19 -7.49 23.03 3.74
N GLN A 20 -8.34 22.02 3.56
CA GLN A 20 -8.64 20.99 4.55
C GLN A 20 -8.31 19.60 3.98
N LEU A 21 -7.49 18.84 4.71
CA LEU A 21 -7.26 17.41 4.43
C LEU A 21 -8.47 16.60 4.94
N LEU A 22 -9.04 15.77 4.06
CA LEU A 22 -10.23 14.97 4.34
C LEU A 22 -9.89 13.49 4.58
N GLN A 23 -8.93 12.95 3.82
CA GLN A 23 -8.56 11.53 3.91
C GLN A 23 -7.12 11.31 3.43
N ILE A 24 -6.47 10.29 3.99
CA ILE A 24 -5.22 9.74 3.44
C ILE A 24 -5.38 8.24 3.19
N GLN A 25 -4.75 7.74 2.12
CA GLN A 25 -4.52 6.33 1.90
C GLN A 25 -3.03 6.12 1.61
N ALA A 26 -2.35 5.45 2.53
CA ALA A 26 -0.93 5.14 2.40
C ALA A 26 -0.73 3.67 2.05
N ILE A 27 0.08 3.40 1.04
CA ILE A 27 0.44 2.06 0.57
C ILE A 27 1.96 1.98 0.55
N TRP A 28 2.53 0.93 1.14
CA TRP A 28 3.98 0.76 1.22
C TRP A 28 4.43 -0.67 0.93
N ARG A 29 5.63 -0.79 0.36
CA ARG A 29 6.35 -2.07 0.30
C ARG A 29 6.92 -2.39 1.68
N HIS A 30 7.08 -3.68 1.98
CA HIS A 30 7.84 -4.14 3.15
C HIS A 30 9.28 -3.62 3.16
N GLY A 31 9.94 -3.73 4.32
CA GLY A 31 11.33 -3.33 4.52
C GLY A 31 12.32 -4.38 4.02
N ASP A 32 13.60 -4.11 4.26
CA ASP A 32 14.72 -4.98 3.95
C ASP A 32 14.54 -6.41 4.47
N ARG A 33 14.90 -7.38 3.62
CA ARG A 33 14.80 -8.81 3.88
C ARG A 33 15.87 -9.59 3.12
N PRO A 34 16.25 -10.79 3.59
CA PRO A 34 16.95 -11.77 2.76
C PRO A 34 16.10 -12.19 1.54
N PRO A 35 16.70 -12.87 0.53
CA PRO A 35 15.92 -13.48 -0.54
C PRO A 35 14.94 -14.52 0.01
N ASN A 36 13.97 -14.94 -0.81
CA ASN A 36 13.03 -16.00 -0.40
C ASN A 36 13.68 -17.40 -0.52
N ASP A 37 14.62 -17.53 -1.44
CA ASP A 37 15.40 -18.72 -1.74
C ASP A 37 16.68 -18.31 -2.50
N VAL A 38 17.58 -19.26 -2.70
CA VAL A 38 18.82 -19.06 -3.47
C VAL A 38 19.03 -20.24 -4.42
N TYR A 39 19.84 -20.04 -5.46
CA TYR A 39 20.15 -21.11 -6.40
C TYR A 39 21.03 -22.20 -5.74
N PRO A 40 21.01 -23.46 -6.24
CA PRO A 40 21.67 -24.58 -5.56
C PRO A 40 23.17 -24.39 -5.29
N THR A 41 23.88 -23.71 -6.19
CA THR A 41 25.33 -23.45 -6.07
C THR A 41 25.68 -22.13 -5.38
N ASP A 42 24.69 -21.40 -4.82
CA ASP A 42 24.97 -20.16 -4.09
C ASP A 42 25.79 -20.48 -2.83
N PRO A 43 26.98 -19.87 -2.63
CA PRO A 43 27.79 -20.09 -1.43
C PRO A 43 27.13 -19.52 -0.16
N HIS A 44 26.16 -18.61 -0.27
CA HIS A 44 25.50 -17.92 0.84
C HIS A 44 24.12 -18.53 1.13
N LYS A 45 24.12 -19.64 1.89
CA LYS A 45 22.88 -20.29 2.37
C LYS A 45 22.22 -19.50 3.50
N GLU A 46 21.07 -19.97 3.98
CA GLU A 46 20.23 -19.27 4.96
C GLU A 46 21.00 -18.85 6.23
N ASN A 47 21.96 -19.67 6.68
CA ASN A 47 22.81 -19.37 7.85
C ASN A 47 23.74 -18.16 7.67
N ALA A 48 23.95 -17.68 6.44
CA ALA A 48 24.72 -16.47 6.16
C ALA A 48 23.92 -15.18 6.44
N TRP A 49 22.62 -15.28 6.70
CA TRP A 49 21.72 -14.14 6.88
C TRP A 49 21.32 -13.96 8.35
N PRO A 50 21.03 -12.72 8.79
CA PRO A 50 20.72 -12.43 10.19
C PRO A 50 19.35 -12.96 10.64
N VAL A 51 18.49 -13.31 9.68
CA VAL A 51 17.15 -13.90 9.86
C VAL A 51 16.94 -14.93 8.75
N LYS A 52 15.92 -15.78 8.88
CA LYS A 52 15.54 -16.75 7.87
C LYS A 52 15.20 -16.09 6.52
N PHE A 53 15.24 -16.88 5.45
CA PHE A 53 14.83 -16.40 4.14
C PHE A 53 13.40 -15.85 4.15
N GLY A 54 13.18 -14.78 3.39
CA GLY A 54 11.90 -14.10 3.28
C GLY A 54 11.44 -13.29 4.51
N GLU A 55 12.13 -13.39 5.66
CA GLU A 55 11.81 -12.67 6.90
C GLU A 55 12.31 -11.22 6.89
N LEU A 56 11.65 -10.36 7.66
CA LEU A 56 12.08 -8.97 7.80
C LEU A 56 13.33 -8.87 8.67
N THR A 57 14.37 -8.15 8.20
CA THR A 57 15.57 -7.91 9.00
C THR A 57 15.34 -6.83 10.07
N PRO A 58 16.19 -6.74 11.12
CA PRO A 58 16.20 -5.58 12.01
C PRO A 58 16.41 -4.24 11.28
N ARG A 59 17.16 -4.25 10.17
CA ARG A 59 17.27 -3.08 9.28
C ARG A 59 15.93 -2.74 8.65
N GLY A 60 15.19 -3.73 8.15
CA GLY A 60 13.85 -3.56 7.59
C GLY A 60 12.84 -3.02 8.61
N MET A 61 12.92 -3.47 9.87
CA MET A 61 12.13 -2.91 10.97
C MET A 61 12.45 -1.43 11.18
N TRP A 62 13.74 -1.06 11.24
CA TRP A 62 14.16 0.33 11.41
C TRP A 62 13.71 1.22 10.24
N GLN A 63 13.81 0.73 9.01
CA GLN A 63 13.32 1.44 7.82
C GLN A 63 11.83 1.79 7.97
N HIS A 64 11.00 0.83 8.38
CA HIS A 64 9.58 1.08 8.59
C HIS A 64 9.30 1.98 9.79
N PHE A 65 10.05 1.85 10.88
CA PHE A 65 9.95 2.78 12.00
C PHE A 65 10.22 4.22 11.56
N GLN A 66 11.24 4.46 10.72
CA GLN A 66 11.49 5.80 10.15
C GLN A 66 10.39 6.24 9.19
N GLN A 67 9.83 5.35 8.36
CA GLN A 67 8.64 5.67 7.55
C GLN A 67 7.47 6.14 8.42
N GLY A 68 7.17 5.40 9.49
CA GLY A 68 6.11 5.75 10.44
C GLY A 68 6.33 7.11 11.08
N ARG A 69 7.58 7.42 11.46
CA ARG A 69 7.92 8.76 11.97
C ARG A 69 7.74 9.85 10.91
N LYS A 70 8.03 9.59 9.63
CA LYS A 70 7.78 10.57 8.56
C LYS A 70 6.30 10.82 8.36
N LEU A 71 5.49 9.77 8.36
CA LEU A 71 4.03 9.86 8.30
C LEU A 71 3.47 10.62 9.52
N LYS A 72 3.94 10.33 10.73
CA LYS A 72 3.55 11.05 11.96
C LYS A 72 3.88 12.54 11.86
N ARG A 73 5.12 12.88 11.48
CA ARG A 73 5.57 14.27 11.33
C ARG A 73 4.64 15.05 10.41
N GLU A 74 4.17 14.42 9.34
CA GLU A 74 3.32 15.09 8.38
C GLU A 74 1.86 15.16 8.83
N TYR A 75 1.24 14.01 9.13
CA TYR A 75 -0.20 13.92 9.32
C TYR A 75 -0.66 14.16 10.76
N SER A 76 0.21 13.92 11.75
CA SER A 76 -0.10 14.18 13.15
C SER A 76 0.58 15.46 13.65
N ASP A 77 1.89 15.62 13.45
CA ASP A 77 2.62 16.74 14.06
C ASP A 77 2.35 18.07 13.34
N LYS A 78 2.47 18.11 12.00
CA LYS A 78 2.27 19.34 11.22
C LYS A 78 0.81 19.63 10.89
N LEU A 79 0.12 18.67 10.25
CA LEU A 79 -1.24 18.89 9.74
C LEU A 79 -2.32 18.72 10.80
N LYS A 80 -1.99 18.09 11.95
CA LYS A 80 -2.97 17.78 13.02
C LYS A 80 -4.21 17.05 12.50
N PHE A 81 -4.05 16.29 11.41
CA PHE A 81 -5.13 15.55 10.76
C PHE A 81 -5.49 14.27 11.52
N ILE A 82 -4.49 13.55 12.02
CA ILE A 82 -4.65 12.37 12.87
C ILE A 82 -4.10 12.66 14.26
N SER A 83 -4.84 12.26 15.29
CA SER A 83 -4.43 12.44 16.70
C SER A 83 -3.08 11.78 16.97
N ALA A 84 -2.24 12.44 17.78
CA ALA A 84 -0.99 11.86 18.27
C ALA A 84 -1.25 10.70 19.27
N LYS A 85 -2.44 10.69 19.89
CA LYS A 85 -2.94 9.59 20.70
C LYS A 85 -3.74 8.65 19.80
N TYR A 86 -3.39 7.36 19.80
CA TYR A 86 -4.09 6.34 19.03
C TYR A 86 -5.60 6.31 19.35
N ASP A 87 -6.40 6.26 18.29
CA ASP A 87 -7.85 6.16 18.29
C ASP A 87 -8.27 5.16 17.18
N PRO A 88 -8.97 4.06 17.52
CA PRO A 88 -9.38 3.05 16.54
C PRO A 88 -10.34 3.58 15.46
N ASP A 89 -11.05 4.69 15.71
CA ASP A 89 -11.99 5.26 14.74
C ASP A 89 -11.29 6.13 13.67
N GLN A 90 -10.00 6.45 13.86
CA GLN A 90 -9.22 7.31 12.95
C GLN A 90 -8.31 6.54 12.00
N ILE A 91 -8.02 5.26 12.27
CA ILE A 91 -7.05 4.50 11.49
C ILE A 91 -7.49 3.05 11.29
N TYR A 92 -7.33 2.58 10.05
CA TYR A 92 -7.47 1.18 9.69
C TYR A 92 -6.20 0.70 8.99
N VAL A 93 -5.67 -0.44 9.41
CA VAL A 93 -4.43 -0.99 8.86
C VAL A 93 -4.68 -2.40 8.35
N ARG A 94 -4.34 -2.62 7.08
CA ARG A 94 -4.39 -3.94 6.44
C ARG A 94 -3.03 -4.31 5.87
N SER A 95 -2.64 -5.56 6.04
CA SER A 95 -1.44 -6.15 5.46
C SER A 95 -1.79 -7.41 4.67
N THR A 96 -0.89 -7.85 3.79
CA THR A 96 -0.89 -9.22 3.28
C THR A 96 -0.43 -10.17 4.39
N ASP A 97 -0.86 -11.43 4.34
CA ASP A 97 -0.55 -12.43 5.36
C ASP A 97 0.81 -13.07 5.20
N VAL A 98 1.84 -12.24 5.16
CA VAL A 98 3.22 -12.68 5.12
C VAL A 98 3.96 -12.03 6.27
N HIS A 99 4.81 -12.79 6.97
CA HIS A 99 5.49 -12.32 8.19
C HIS A 99 6.18 -10.97 7.98
N ARG A 100 6.91 -10.80 6.87
CA ARG A 100 7.62 -9.54 6.56
C ARG A 100 6.70 -8.32 6.43
N THR A 101 5.49 -8.48 5.88
CA THR A 101 4.56 -7.37 5.67
C THR A 101 3.82 -7.02 6.95
N LEU A 102 3.48 -8.02 7.77
CA LEU A 102 2.93 -7.82 9.12
C LEU A 102 3.94 -7.11 10.03
N ALA A 103 5.17 -7.61 10.12
CA ALA A 103 6.25 -7.00 10.91
C ALA A 103 6.58 -5.58 10.44
N SER A 104 6.53 -5.34 9.12
CA SER A 104 6.70 -3.99 8.53
C SER A 104 5.59 -3.04 8.97
N ALA A 105 4.32 -3.48 8.95
CA ALA A 105 3.20 -2.67 9.41
C ALA A 105 3.32 -2.32 10.90
N TYR A 106 3.62 -3.29 11.77
CA TYR A 106 3.84 -3.04 13.19
C TYR A 106 5.03 -2.11 13.45
N SER A 107 6.14 -2.27 12.73
CA SER A 107 7.30 -1.38 12.84
C SER A 107 6.97 0.05 12.43
N ASN A 108 6.17 0.22 11.37
CA ASN A 108 5.67 1.52 10.93
C ASN A 108 4.78 2.16 12.01
N LEU A 109 3.82 1.42 12.54
CA LEU A 109 2.92 1.90 13.59
C LEU A 109 3.64 2.25 14.89
N ALA A 110 4.68 1.50 15.25
CA ALA A 110 5.56 1.85 16.37
C ALA A 110 6.26 3.20 16.16
N GLY A 111 6.65 3.52 14.93
CA GLY A 111 7.18 4.84 14.57
C GLY A 111 6.10 5.92 14.59
N PHE A 112 4.93 5.63 14.03
CA PHE A 112 3.83 6.58 13.89
C PHE A 112 3.26 7.01 15.25
N TYR A 113 3.04 6.06 16.15
CA TYR A 113 2.46 6.28 17.49
C TYR A 113 3.51 6.19 18.61
N SER A 114 4.77 6.48 18.29
CA SER A 114 5.92 6.43 19.21
C SER A 114 5.76 7.28 20.48
N ASP A 115 4.86 8.29 20.48
CA ASP A 115 4.60 9.16 21.63
C ASP A 115 3.13 9.09 22.09
N SER A 116 2.40 8.05 21.71
CA SER A 116 0.99 7.89 22.07
C SER A 116 0.86 7.60 23.57
N ARG A 117 0.37 8.58 24.33
CA ARG A 117 0.23 8.50 25.79
C ARG A 117 -1.14 7.96 26.20
N GLY A 118 -1.14 7.12 27.23
CA GLY A 118 -2.37 6.56 27.82
C GLY A 118 -3.07 5.52 26.94
N THR A 119 -2.38 4.97 25.94
CA THR A 119 -2.88 3.92 25.03
C THR A 119 -2.16 2.60 25.22
N HIS A 120 -1.33 2.50 26.25
CA HIS A 120 -0.58 1.30 26.61
C HIS A 120 -0.40 1.19 28.13
N PRO A 121 -0.21 -0.02 28.68
CA PRO A 121 0.10 -0.20 30.09
C PRO A 121 1.34 0.58 30.53
N ASN A 122 1.28 1.19 31.73
CA ASN A 122 2.44 1.77 32.41
C ASN A 122 2.96 0.78 33.46
N LYS A 123 3.54 -0.33 33.00
CA LYS A 123 4.04 -1.42 33.85
C LYS A 123 5.49 -1.73 33.53
N HIS A 124 6.26 -2.09 34.56
CA HIS A 124 7.63 -2.58 34.41
C HIS A 124 7.65 -3.79 33.46
N ARG A 125 8.59 -3.81 32.50
CA ARG A 125 8.70 -4.74 31.35
C ARG A 125 7.77 -4.51 30.16
N TRP A 126 6.79 -3.61 30.22
CA TRP A 126 6.07 -3.21 29.01
C TRP A 126 7.01 -2.45 28.06
N PRO A 127 7.00 -2.71 26.74
CA PRO A 127 7.84 -1.97 25.81
C PRO A 127 7.55 -0.47 25.89
N THR A 128 8.61 0.32 26.09
CA THR A 128 8.50 1.75 26.31
C THR A 128 7.79 2.44 25.13
N HIS A 129 6.73 3.18 25.45
CA HIS A 129 5.90 3.94 24.49
C HIS A 129 5.29 3.11 23.34
N TRP A 130 5.10 1.80 23.54
CA TRP A 130 4.50 0.96 22.52
C TRP A 130 3.00 0.76 22.73
N THR A 131 2.22 1.18 21.73
CA THR A 131 0.78 0.93 21.65
C THR A 131 0.53 -0.24 20.70
N PRO A 132 -0.17 -1.31 21.13
CA PRO A 132 -0.52 -2.42 20.26
C PRO A 132 -1.69 -1.99 19.37
N ILE A 133 -1.43 -1.85 18.06
CA ILE A 133 -2.42 -1.38 17.09
C ILE A 133 -2.80 -2.55 16.18
N PRO A 134 -4.09 -2.86 16.00
CA PRO A 134 -4.52 -3.96 15.15
C PRO A 134 -4.04 -3.81 13.70
N VAL A 135 -3.44 -4.87 13.17
CA VAL A 135 -3.14 -5.01 11.73
C VAL A 135 -3.97 -6.17 11.21
N HIS A 136 -4.91 -5.87 10.32
CA HIS A 136 -5.80 -6.85 9.74
C HIS A 136 -5.13 -7.57 8.57
N THR A 137 -5.37 -8.87 8.48
CA THR A 137 -4.85 -9.72 7.41
C THR A 137 -5.90 -10.73 7.00
N ILE A 138 -5.65 -11.44 5.90
CA ILE A 138 -6.49 -12.52 5.40
C ILE A 138 -5.54 -13.67 5.05
N PRO A 139 -5.77 -14.89 5.58
CA PRO A 139 -4.76 -15.94 5.55
C PRO A 139 -4.13 -16.22 4.18
N GLU A 140 -2.82 -16.37 4.10
CA GLU A 140 -2.13 -16.71 2.85
C GLU A 140 -2.56 -18.09 2.36
N THR A 141 -2.95 -19.01 3.24
CA THR A 141 -3.50 -20.33 2.84
C THR A 141 -4.92 -20.25 2.32
N LEU A 142 -5.69 -19.23 2.69
CA LEU A 142 -6.93 -18.89 1.98
C LEU A 142 -6.61 -18.35 0.58
N ASP A 143 -5.37 -17.97 0.29
CA ASP A 143 -4.90 -17.64 -1.04
C ASP A 143 -4.24 -18.87 -1.73
N LEU A 144 -3.45 -19.69 -1.03
CA LEU A 144 -2.69 -20.84 -1.55
C LEU A 144 -3.44 -22.18 -1.57
N ASN A 145 -4.19 -22.56 -0.53
CA ASN A 145 -5.09 -23.74 -0.60
C ASN A 145 -6.22 -23.46 -1.57
N PHE A 146 -6.62 -22.20 -1.67
CA PHE A 146 -7.54 -21.75 -2.68
C PHE A 146 -6.92 -21.89 -4.07
N ILE A 147 -5.70 -21.38 -4.31
CA ILE A 147 -4.96 -21.65 -5.56
C ILE A 147 -4.84 -23.16 -5.83
N LYS A 148 -4.41 -23.99 -4.88
CA LYS A 148 -4.31 -25.46 -5.06
C LYS A 148 -5.65 -26.14 -5.30
N MET A 149 -6.71 -25.66 -4.65
CA MET A 149 -8.08 -26.12 -4.91
C MET A 149 -8.46 -25.76 -6.34
N LEU A 150 -8.17 -24.54 -6.79
CA LEU A 150 -8.39 -24.09 -8.16
C LEU A 150 -7.58 -24.95 -9.14
N GLU A 151 -6.29 -25.19 -8.90
CA GLU A 151 -5.44 -26.06 -9.72
C GLU A 151 -6.00 -27.49 -9.83
N ASN A 152 -6.42 -28.08 -8.71
CA ASN A 152 -7.00 -29.42 -8.70
C ASN A 152 -8.39 -29.45 -9.41
N LYS A 153 -9.21 -28.42 -9.23
CA LYS A 153 -10.54 -28.36 -9.87
C LYS A 153 -10.46 -28.06 -11.37
N THR A 154 -9.43 -27.35 -11.80
CA THR A 154 -9.25 -26.89 -13.20
C THR A 154 -8.23 -27.73 -13.96
N GLN A 155 -7.50 -28.61 -13.27
CA GLN A 155 -6.35 -29.37 -13.81
C GLN A 155 -5.33 -28.47 -14.52
N SER A 156 -5.22 -27.22 -14.06
CA SER A 156 -4.36 -26.18 -14.63
C SER A 156 -3.33 -25.74 -13.60
N ASN A 157 -2.13 -25.39 -14.05
CA ASN A 157 -1.04 -24.93 -13.17
C ASN A 157 -1.20 -23.42 -12.93
N ILE A 158 -1.43 -23.01 -11.68
CA ILE A 158 -1.74 -21.61 -11.31
C ILE A 158 -0.61 -21.11 -10.43
N THR A 159 0.42 -20.56 -11.08
CA THR A 159 1.69 -20.21 -10.44
C THR A 159 1.80 -18.74 -10.07
N ASN A 160 0.96 -17.89 -10.66
CA ASN A 160 1.04 -16.44 -10.50
C ASN A 160 -0.34 -15.78 -10.62
N VAL A 161 -0.38 -14.46 -10.36
CA VAL A 161 -1.62 -13.65 -10.40
C VAL A 161 -2.22 -13.59 -11.82
N GLN A 162 -1.40 -13.71 -12.87
CA GLN A 162 -1.87 -13.75 -14.26
C GLN A 162 -2.64 -15.06 -14.55
N ASP A 163 -2.18 -16.20 -14.01
CA ASP A 163 -2.86 -17.50 -14.14
C ASP A 163 -4.19 -17.51 -13.41
N LEU A 164 -4.24 -16.90 -12.21
CA LEU A 164 -5.48 -16.69 -11.46
C LEU A 164 -6.46 -15.79 -12.21
N HIS A 165 -5.97 -14.71 -12.81
CA HIS A 165 -6.77 -13.82 -13.65
C HIS A 165 -7.29 -14.56 -14.89
N HIS A 166 -6.50 -15.47 -15.47
CA HIS A 166 -6.92 -16.29 -16.60
C HIS A 166 -8.07 -17.24 -16.23
N LEU A 167 -7.97 -17.94 -15.10
CA LEU A 167 -9.06 -18.79 -14.59
C LEU A 167 -10.32 -17.97 -14.29
N TRP A 168 -10.17 -16.82 -13.64
CA TRP A 168 -11.28 -15.93 -13.36
C TRP A 168 -12.00 -15.48 -14.63
N ASN A 169 -11.25 -15.12 -15.68
CA ASN A 169 -11.80 -14.73 -16.98
C ASN A 169 -12.65 -15.83 -17.62
N ILE A 170 -12.19 -17.08 -17.58
CA ILE A 170 -12.92 -18.23 -18.16
C ILE A 170 -14.29 -18.36 -17.47
N LEU A 171 -14.28 -18.46 -16.14
CA LEU A 171 -15.48 -18.66 -15.33
C LEU A 171 -16.45 -17.47 -15.48
N HIS A 172 -15.92 -16.25 -15.52
CA HIS A 172 -16.74 -15.06 -15.68
C HIS A 172 -17.50 -15.06 -17.02
N CYS A 173 -16.77 -15.31 -18.10
CA CYS A 173 -17.32 -15.44 -19.45
C CYS A 173 -18.40 -16.52 -19.54
N GLU A 174 -18.21 -17.67 -18.89
CA GLU A 174 -19.23 -18.73 -18.82
C GLU A 174 -20.52 -18.19 -18.19
N ASN A 175 -20.43 -17.57 -17.02
CA ASN A 175 -21.59 -17.08 -16.28
C ASN A 175 -22.37 -15.99 -17.02
N VAL A 176 -21.72 -15.02 -17.68
CA VAL A 176 -22.46 -13.99 -18.43
C VAL A 176 -23.11 -14.49 -19.71
N ASN A 177 -22.66 -15.62 -20.25
CA ASN A 177 -23.32 -16.28 -21.37
C ASN A 177 -24.40 -17.26 -20.91
N GLY A 178 -24.83 -17.18 -19.64
CA GLY A 178 -25.88 -18.01 -19.09
C GLY A 178 -25.47 -19.47 -18.87
N LEU A 179 -24.16 -19.78 -18.95
CA LEU A 179 -23.66 -21.09 -18.59
C LEU A 179 -23.56 -21.16 -17.07
N ALA A 180 -24.11 -22.22 -16.49
CA ALA A 180 -24.03 -22.44 -15.06
C ALA A 180 -22.57 -22.66 -14.66
N PHE A 181 -22.14 -22.00 -13.58
CA PHE A 181 -20.84 -22.27 -13.00
C PHE A 181 -20.68 -23.76 -12.67
N PRO A 182 -19.44 -24.28 -12.72
CA PRO A 182 -19.13 -25.55 -12.08
C PRO A 182 -19.57 -25.54 -10.61
N SER A 183 -20.13 -26.65 -10.12
CA SER A 183 -20.74 -26.74 -8.79
C SER A 183 -19.81 -26.40 -7.61
N TRP A 184 -18.50 -26.38 -7.82
CA TRP A 184 -17.49 -26.01 -6.83
C TRP A 184 -17.22 -24.50 -6.75
N ILE A 185 -17.75 -23.70 -7.68
CA ILE A 185 -17.73 -22.22 -7.62
C ILE A 185 -18.93 -21.75 -6.79
N THR A 186 -18.75 -21.73 -5.48
CA THR A 186 -19.73 -21.13 -4.56
C THR A 186 -19.61 -19.60 -4.53
N PRO A 187 -20.60 -18.86 -3.98
CA PRO A 187 -20.50 -17.41 -3.83
C PRO A 187 -19.25 -16.95 -3.06
N ASP A 188 -18.78 -17.74 -2.11
CA ASP A 188 -17.58 -17.41 -1.33
C ASP A 188 -16.28 -17.69 -2.10
N VAL A 189 -16.24 -18.79 -2.86
CA VAL A 189 -15.14 -19.07 -3.80
C VAL A 189 -15.05 -17.95 -4.84
N TRP A 190 -16.17 -17.54 -5.43
CA TRP A 190 -16.21 -16.48 -6.44
C TRP A 190 -15.65 -15.14 -5.92
N LYS A 191 -16.06 -14.72 -4.72
CA LYS A 191 -15.52 -13.51 -4.06
C LYS A 191 -14.01 -13.58 -3.83
N GLN A 192 -13.50 -14.77 -3.55
CA GLN A 192 -12.09 -15.00 -3.25
C GLN A 192 -11.22 -14.99 -4.53
N ILE A 193 -11.70 -15.52 -5.66
CA ILE A 193 -11.03 -15.39 -6.98
C ILE A 193 -10.85 -13.91 -7.34
N ILE A 194 -11.93 -13.11 -7.20
CA ILE A 194 -11.92 -11.66 -7.51
C ILE A 194 -10.88 -10.91 -6.66
N LYS A 195 -10.77 -11.28 -5.39
CA LYS A 195 -9.90 -10.60 -4.42
C LYS A 195 -8.41 -10.81 -4.69
N LEU A 196 -8.07 -11.96 -5.25
CA LEU A 196 -6.69 -12.38 -5.51
C LEU A 196 -6.14 -11.89 -6.85
N GLY A 197 -7.02 -11.58 -7.81
CA GLY A 197 -6.67 -11.03 -9.12
C GLY A 197 -6.24 -9.55 -9.11
N LEU A 198 -5.76 -9.00 -7.99
CA LEU A 198 -5.35 -7.59 -7.88
C LEU A 198 -4.03 -7.35 -8.64
N ARG A 199 -4.20 -7.00 -9.93
CA ARG A 199 -3.30 -6.34 -10.88
C ARG A 199 -1.94 -5.91 -10.34
N ASP A 200 -0.91 -6.66 -10.75
CA ASP A 200 0.40 -6.09 -11.03
C ASP A 200 0.34 -5.39 -12.40
N SER A 201 0.64 -4.10 -12.44
CA SER A 201 0.73 -3.35 -13.68
C SER A 201 1.96 -2.47 -13.68
N GLY A 202 3.03 -2.97 -14.29
CA GLY A 202 3.93 -2.15 -15.09
C GLY A 202 5.38 -2.23 -14.68
N LYS A 203 6.18 -2.87 -15.55
CA LYS A 203 7.64 -2.72 -15.60
C LYS A 203 8.02 -1.22 -15.61
N ARG A 204 8.50 -0.70 -14.48
CA ARG A 204 9.40 0.48 -14.39
C ARG A 204 10.03 0.60 -12.99
N GLY A 205 11.16 -0.08 -12.80
CA GLY A 205 11.95 -0.07 -11.56
C GLY A 205 11.22 -0.75 -10.40
N ASP A 206 11.81 -1.78 -9.82
CA ASP A 206 11.23 -2.40 -8.62
C ASP A 206 11.13 -1.34 -7.52
N ALA A 207 9.96 -1.21 -6.90
CA ALA A 207 9.75 -0.24 -5.82
C ALA A 207 10.70 -0.58 -4.67
N ASP A 208 11.54 0.35 -4.21
CA ASP A 208 12.51 0.11 -3.13
C ASP A 208 11.86 -0.33 -1.81
N TYR A 209 12.66 -0.92 -0.91
CA TYR A 209 12.20 -1.28 0.43
C TYR A 209 11.67 -0.07 1.19
N ALA A 210 10.56 -0.28 1.91
CA ALA A 210 9.83 0.77 2.62
C ALA A 210 9.38 1.96 1.75
N SER A 211 9.45 1.84 0.42
CA SER A 211 8.83 2.81 -0.49
C SER A 211 7.35 2.98 -0.14
N THR A 212 6.87 4.22 -0.17
CA THR A 212 5.51 4.56 0.27
C THR A 212 4.87 5.56 -0.69
N VAL A 213 3.70 5.25 -1.19
CA VAL A 213 2.81 6.18 -1.90
C VAL A 213 1.69 6.59 -0.94
N VAL A 214 1.39 7.88 -0.87
CA VAL A 214 0.25 8.39 -0.13
C VAL A 214 -0.65 9.18 -1.06
N LEU A 215 -1.92 8.78 -1.12
CA LEU A 215 -2.98 9.54 -1.76
C LEU A 215 -3.65 10.38 -0.69
N GLU A 216 -3.71 11.68 -0.89
CA GLU A 216 -4.34 12.63 0.02
C GLU A 216 -5.54 13.27 -0.69
N LEU A 217 -6.69 13.29 -0.02
CA LEU A 217 -7.90 13.97 -0.49
C LEU A 217 -8.04 15.30 0.23
N TRP A 218 -8.02 16.40 -0.52
CA TRP A 218 -8.08 17.76 0.00
C TRP A 218 -9.33 18.48 -0.48
N LYS A 219 -9.84 19.40 0.34
CA LYS A 219 -10.77 20.44 -0.07
C LYS A 219 -10.02 21.77 -0.03
N LEU A 220 -9.90 22.48 -1.14
CA LEU A 220 -9.19 23.77 -1.22
C LEU A 220 -10.22 24.89 -1.23
N ASP A 221 -10.15 25.86 -0.30
CA ASP A 221 -10.91 27.12 -0.26
C ASP A 221 -12.40 27.06 -0.68
N GLN A 222 -13.14 26.11 -0.08
CA GLN A 222 -14.55 25.79 -0.41
C GLN A 222 -14.84 25.26 -1.83
N GLU A 223 -13.82 25.05 -2.65
CA GLU A 223 -13.92 24.39 -3.94
C GLU A 223 -14.14 22.88 -3.84
N LYS A 224 -14.28 22.26 -5.01
CA LYS A 224 -14.37 20.81 -5.19
C LYS A 224 -13.16 20.07 -4.60
N PRO A 225 -13.31 18.79 -4.24
CA PRO A 225 -12.21 17.98 -3.75
C PRO A 225 -11.10 17.81 -4.79
N HIS A 226 -9.86 17.72 -4.30
CA HIS A 226 -8.64 17.55 -5.07
C HIS A 226 -7.80 16.41 -4.49
N VAL A 227 -7.11 15.67 -5.34
CA VAL A 227 -6.14 14.64 -4.95
C VAL A 227 -4.73 15.20 -5.01
N ARG A 228 -3.94 14.95 -3.97
CA ARG A 228 -2.49 15.11 -3.99
C ARG A 228 -1.84 13.75 -3.77
N ILE A 229 -0.90 13.38 -4.64
CA ILE A 229 -0.18 12.11 -4.54
C ILE A 229 1.25 12.40 -4.12
N ARG A 230 1.68 11.74 -3.05
CA ARG A 230 3.03 11.85 -2.50
C ARG A 230 3.74 10.52 -2.55
N PHE A 231 5.05 10.58 -2.69
CA PHE A 231 5.90 9.40 -2.76
C PHE A 231 7.17 9.60 -1.94
N SER A 232 7.52 8.57 -1.18
CA SER A 232 8.81 8.41 -0.52
C SER A 232 9.45 7.17 -1.12
N ALA A 233 10.63 7.30 -1.73
CA ALA A 233 11.30 6.18 -2.38
C ALA A 233 11.74 5.11 -1.38
N ASN A 234 12.19 5.51 -0.20
CA ASN A 234 12.62 4.61 0.88
C ASN A 234 12.56 5.33 2.23
N ALA A 235 13.12 4.72 3.28
CA ALA A 235 13.15 5.25 4.64
C ALA A 235 13.96 6.55 4.76
N GLU A 236 14.95 6.76 3.91
CA GLU A 236 15.90 7.88 3.96
C GLU A 236 15.38 9.10 3.18
N THR A 237 14.68 8.88 2.07
CA THR A 237 14.18 9.97 1.22
C THR A 237 12.94 10.66 1.82
N SER A 238 12.86 11.99 1.74
CA SER A 238 11.64 12.71 2.14
C SER A 238 10.48 12.47 1.16
N PHE A 239 9.24 12.66 1.62
CA PHE A 239 8.07 12.65 0.74
C PHE A 239 8.13 13.79 -0.27
N VAL A 240 8.00 13.46 -1.54
CA VAL A 240 7.84 14.41 -2.65
C VAL A 240 6.45 14.30 -3.26
N THR A 241 5.90 15.41 -3.72
CA THR A 241 4.64 15.40 -4.49
C THR A 241 4.94 14.92 -5.90
N ILE A 242 4.12 13.98 -6.38
CA ILE A 242 4.25 13.38 -7.73
C ILE A 242 2.95 13.48 -8.53
N THR A 243 1.98 14.28 -8.08
CA THR A 243 0.69 14.49 -8.74
C THR A 243 0.85 14.89 -10.22
N ASP A 244 1.87 15.67 -10.55
CA ASP A 244 2.18 16.13 -11.91
C ASP A 244 2.72 15.02 -12.84
N LYS A 245 3.19 13.91 -12.26
CA LYS A 245 3.66 12.70 -12.97
C LYS A 245 2.51 11.75 -13.29
N VAL A 246 1.34 11.96 -12.69
CA VAL A 246 0.17 11.10 -12.81
C VAL A 246 -0.56 11.48 -14.09
N SER A 247 -0.62 10.55 -15.06
CA SER A 247 -1.25 10.81 -16.35
C SER A 247 -2.69 11.33 -16.19
N GLY A 248 -3.04 12.40 -16.90
CA GLY A 248 -4.33 13.08 -16.82
C GLY A 248 -4.45 14.15 -15.71
N CYS A 249 -3.46 14.28 -14.82
CA CYS A 249 -3.42 15.38 -13.85
C CYS A 249 -2.66 16.59 -14.40
N PRO A 250 -3.02 17.81 -13.97
CA PRO A 250 -2.30 19.02 -14.37
C PRO A 250 -0.87 19.00 -13.82
N LYS A 251 0.02 19.83 -14.40
CA LYS A 251 1.39 20.05 -13.91
C LYS A 251 1.39 20.92 -12.65
N SER A 252 0.72 20.41 -11.61
CA SER A 252 0.54 21.09 -10.33
C SER A 252 0.58 20.09 -9.17
N ALA A 253 0.67 20.58 -7.94
CA ALA A 253 0.67 19.74 -6.75
C ALA A 253 -0.67 19.02 -6.51
N PHE A 254 -1.77 19.56 -7.04
CA PHE A 254 -3.13 19.05 -6.84
C PHE A 254 -3.78 18.70 -8.17
N CYS A 255 -4.62 17.67 -8.16
CA CYS A 255 -5.39 17.21 -9.30
C CYS A 255 -6.87 17.24 -8.92
N PRO A 256 -7.76 17.93 -9.65
CA PRO A 256 -9.19 17.90 -9.35
C PRO A 256 -9.69 16.46 -9.25
N LEU A 257 -10.48 16.13 -8.23
CA LEU A 257 -10.91 14.74 -7.98
C LEU A 257 -11.69 14.19 -9.18
N ASP A 258 -12.59 14.99 -9.76
CA ASP A 258 -13.37 14.62 -10.94
C ASP A 258 -12.45 14.22 -12.11
N SER A 259 -11.42 15.03 -12.38
CA SER A 259 -10.41 14.74 -13.41
C SER A 259 -9.59 13.51 -13.06
N PHE A 260 -9.19 13.33 -11.79
CA PHE A 260 -8.45 12.15 -11.36
C PHE A 260 -9.28 10.87 -11.58
N ILE A 261 -10.53 10.84 -11.11
CA ILE A 261 -11.45 9.70 -11.26
C ILE A 261 -11.71 9.42 -12.74
N GLN A 262 -12.08 10.43 -13.53
CA GLN A 262 -12.37 10.25 -14.96
C GLN A 262 -11.17 9.66 -15.71
N ASN A 263 -9.96 10.16 -15.45
CA ASN A 263 -8.75 9.65 -16.07
C ASN A 263 -8.37 8.24 -15.58
N ARG A 264 -8.87 7.85 -14.41
CA ARG A 264 -8.69 6.49 -13.86
C ARG A 264 -9.83 5.54 -14.19
N ALA A 265 -10.98 6.03 -14.65
CA ALA A 265 -12.14 5.22 -14.98
C ALA A 265 -11.82 4.11 -15.98
N LYS A 266 -10.95 4.37 -16.96
CA LYS A 266 -10.46 3.35 -17.91
C LYS A 266 -9.63 2.22 -17.28
N TYR A 267 -9.05 2.45 -16.10
CA TYR A 267 -8.36 1.43 -15.31
C TYR A 267 -9.27 0.81 -14.26
N VAL A 268 -10.36 1.48 -13.87
CA VAL A 268 -11.40 0.93 -13.00
C VAL A 268 -12.26 -0.02 -13.84
N LEU A 269 -12.17 -1.30 -13.52
CA LEU A 269 -12.99 -2.30 -14.17
C LEU A 269 -14.42 -2.17 -13.63
N THR A 270 -15.33 -1.66 -14.45
CA THR A 270 -16.76 -1.48 -14.11
C THR A 270 -17.60 -2.68 -14.54
N ASN A 271 -17.22 -3.28 -15.67
CA ASN A 271 -17.72 -4.56 -16.14
C ASN A 271 -16.48 -5.43 -16.37
N TYR A 272 -16.23 -6.29 -15.39
CA TYR A 272 -15.04 -7.12 -15.41
C TYR A 272 -15.13 -8.16 -16.58
N ASP A 273 -16.34 -8.52 -17.05
CA ASP A 273 -16.57 -9.44 -18.18
C ASP A 273 -16.07 -8.86 -19.49
N GLN A 274 -16.48 -7.63 -19.78
CA GLN A 274 -16.16 -6.95 -21.02
C GLN A 274 -14.68 -6.56 -21.11
N ALA A 275 -14.05 -6.23 -19.96
CA ALA A 275 -12.63 -5.91 -19.91
C ALA A 275 -11.71 -7.12 -20.18
N CYS A 276 -12.28 -8.32 -20.18
CA CYS A 276 -11.58 -9.59 -20.27
C CYS A 276 -11.89 -10.40 -21.53
N ILE A 277 -12.72 -9.87 -22.43
CA ILE A 277 -12.80 -10.34 -23.81
C ILE A 277 -11.45 -10.06 -24.48
N ALA A 278 -10.79 -11.10 -24.99
CA ALA A 278 -9.54 -10.95 -25.73
C ALA A 278 -9.73 -9.92 -26.85
N LYS A 279 -8.88 -8.87 -26.89
CA LYS A 279 -8.77 -8.05 -28.09
C LYS A 279 -8.11 -8.92 -29.16
N THR A 280 -8.91 -9.56 -30.00
CA THR A 280 -8.43 -10.11 -31.27
C THR A 280 -7.98 -8.93 -32.13
N ASN A 281 -6.67 -8.68 -32.11
CA ASN A 281 -5.97 -8.00 -33.19
C ASN A 281 -5.23 -9.07 -33.99
#